data_AF-A0A8H7X7L8-F1
#
_entry.id   AF-A0A8H7X7L8-F1
#
_cell.length_a   1.000
_cell.length_b   1.000
_cell.length_c   1.000
_cell.angle_alpha   90.00
_cell.angle_beta   90.00
_cell.angle_gamma   90.00
#
_symmetry.space_group_name_H-M   'P 1'
#
loop_
_entity.id
_entity.type
_entity.pdbx_description
1 polymer ?
#
loop_
_entity_poly.entity_id
_entity_poly.type
_entity_poly.pdbx_seq_one_letter_code
_entity_poly.pdbx_strand_id
1 'polypeptide(L)'
;MATFLSPGPTRPSTATQEPEKEFNICLVGGGGVGTIAAVVLEKSGRARVTVVLRGSYGVVSERGFDIESVDHGDLMGWKPSRVVPSIEEATFAPRPAHPTPLPTGAATPMESPRERYDFLVLCTKQLPDKYSLANMILPLITPGLTSMVLIQNGIFIHVPFTTLFPSNVTMSAVSMIGSFTEGPNKIKQIGPDILQIGVHYHPGVADSVSAERTQTFIDMYTSGGAKSCTLAPDMMLARWAKLLWNAPYNCLCALMQMTVGEVQRSGAREKLVEPMMREIVAIAKKDGTVLTEELVQEMLWRSPETSKYRPSMLLDREQGRPMEIEVILGDTIRKGKELGVEAKVMESVYELLCLVRWRTENPVEGGEMHIG
;
A
#
# COMPACT_ATOMS: atom_id res chain seq x y z
N MET A 1 -17.25 -34.53 -67.44
CA MET A 1 -16.21 -33.63 -66.89
C MET A 1 -16.88 -32.73 -65.87
N ALA A 2 -16.76 -33.07 -64.58
CA ALA A 2 -17.41 -32.35 -63.49
C ALA A 2 -16.48 -31.25 -62.97
N THR A 3 -17.01 -30.03 -62.93
CA THR A 3 -16.30 -28.80 -62.55
C THR A 3 -16.22 -28.70 -61.03
N PHE A 4 -15.01 -28.58 -60.48
CA PHE A 4 -14.77 -28.31 -59.06
C PHE A 4 -15.12 -26.84 -58.74
N LEU A 5 -15.97 -26.62 -57.73
CA LEU A 5 -16.25 -25.30 -57.14
C LEU A 5 -15.35 -25.11 -55.91
N SER A 6 -14.54 -24.05 -55.90
CA SER A 6 -13.76 -23.61 -54.73
C SER A 6 -14.67 -23.03 -53.64
N PRO A 7 -14.36 -23.22 -52.34
CA PRO A 7 -15.05 -22.53 -51.26
C PRO A 7 -14.63 -21.05 -51.21
N GLY A 8 -15.61 -20.15 -51.12
CA GLY A 8 -15.40 -18.72 -50.95
C GLY A 8 -14.85 -18.36 -49.56
N PRO A 9 -14.32 -17.14 -49.38
CA PRO A 9 -13.68 -16.74 -48.13
C PRO A 9 -14.73 -16.60 -47.01
N THR A 10 -14.47 -17.25 -45.89
CA THR A 10 -15.23 -17.08 -44.66
C THR A 10 -15.04 -15.66 -44.13
N ARG A 11 -16.14 -14.90 -43.99
CA ARG A 11 -16.14 -13.61 -43.29
C ARG A 11 -15.70 -13.86 -41.83
N PRO A 12 -14.84 -12.99 -41.25
CA PRO A 12 -14.58 -13.05 -39.82
C PRO A 12 -15.88 -12.74 -39.08
N SER A 13 -16.23 -13.60 -38.14
CA SER A 13 -17.28 -13.35 -37.16
C SER A 13 -16.94 -12.07 -36.39
N THR A 14 -17.74 -11.02 -36.55
CA THR A 14 -17.75 -9.88 -35.63
C THR A 14 -18.42 -10.36 -34.35
N ALA A 15 -17.68 -11.08 -33.52
CA ALA A 15 -18.04 -11.22 -32.12
C ALA A 15 -18.05 -9.81 -31.53
N THR A 16 -19.25 -9.28 -31.30
CA THR A 16 -19.45 -8.17 -30.39
C THR A 16 -18.82 -8.57 -29.07
N GLN A 17 -17.63 -8.02 -28.76
CA GLN A 17 -17.05 -8.14 -27.42
C GLN A 17 -18.10 -7.63 -26.44
N GLU A 18 -18.50 -8.49 -25.49
CA GLU A 18 -19.24 -8.00 -24.33
C GLU A 18 -18.46 -6.82 -23.74
N PRO A 19 -19.12 -5.72 -23.35
CA PRO A 19 -18.42 -4.61 -22.72
C PRO A 19 -17.65 -5.17 -21.52
N GLU A 20 -16.34 -4.90 -21.45
CA GLU A 20 -15.51 -5.37 -20.35
C GLU A 20 -16.16 -4.96 -19.02
N LYS A 21 -16.24 -5.92 -18.08
CA LYS A 21 -16.84 -5.69 -16.76
C LYS A 21 -16.17 -4.49 -16.08
N GLU A 22 -16.97 -3.47 -15.78
CA GLU A 22 -16.56 -2.31 -14.97
C GLU A 22 -16.62 -2.68 -13.48
N PHE A 23 -15.56 -2.36 -12.73
CA PHE A 23 -15.42 -2.63 -11.30
C PHE A 23 -15.61 -1.35 -10.48
N ASN A 24 -16.39 -1.43 -9.40
CA ASN A 24 -16.52 -0.34 -8.44
C ASN A 24 -15.37 -0.43 -7.43
N ILE A 25 -14.53 0.61 -7.36
CA ILE A 25 -13.38 0.66 -6.47
C ILE A 25 -13.53 1.83 -5.50
N CYS A 26 -13.31 1.57 -4.20
CA CYS A 26 -13.11 2.63 -3.22
C CYS A 26 -11.63 2.69 -2.86
N LEU A 27 -11.03 3.87 -2.95
CA LEU A 27 -9.67 4.13 -2.54
C LEU A 27 -9.66 5.02 -1.30
N VAL A 28 -9.08 4.51 -0.22
CA VAL A 28 -8.94 5.24 1.04
C VAL A 28 -7.51 5.76 1.14
N GLY A 29 -7.36 7.09 1.04
CA GLY A 29 -6.09 7.81 1.18
C GLY A 29 -5.53 8.33 -0.14
N GLY A 30 -6.01 9.50 -0.60
CA GLY A 30 -5.49 10.18 -1.81
C GLY A 30 -4.27 11.07 -1.58
N GLY A 31 -3.22 10.51 -0.95
CA GLY A 31 -1.88 11.10 -0.98
C GLY A 31 -1.13 10.73 -2.26
N GLY A 32 0.18 10.98 -2.32
CA GLY A 32 1.01 10.67 -3.51
C GLY A 32 0.79 9.29 -4.12
N VAL A 33 0.88 8.22 -3.31
CA VAL A 33 0.67 6.84 -3.79
C VAL A 33 -0.78 6.60 -4.21
N GLY A 34 -1.74 6.99 -3.37
CA GLY A 34 -3.15 6.73 -3.61
C GLY A 34 -3.70 7.47 -4.83
N THR A 35 -3.26 8.71 -5.09
CA THR A 35 -3.70 9.45 -6.27
C THR A 35 -3.15 8.84 -7.55
N ILE A 36 -1.88 8.40 -7.59
CA ILE A 36 -1.34 7.69 -8.74
C ILE A 36 -2.07 6.36 -8.96
N ALA A 37 -2.31 5.58 -7.89
CA ALA A 37 -3.09 4.35 -7.99
C ALA A 37 -4.52 4.61 -8.53
N ALA A 38 -5.18 5.70 -8.13
CA ALA A 38 -6.48 6.08 -8.65
C ALA A 38 -6.43 6.43 -10.14
N VAL A 39 -5.40 7.16 -10.59
CA VAL A 39 -5.18 7.48 -12.01
C VAL A 39 -4.99 6.21 -12.83
N VAL A 40 -4.13 5.30 -12.36
CA VAL A 40 -3.87 4.01 -13.04
C VAL A 40 -5.16 3.22 -13.16
N LEU A 41 -5.91 3.06 -12.07
CA LEU A 41 -7.16 2.29 -12.07
C LEU A 41 -8.21 2.90 -13.02
N GLU A 42 -8.41 4.23 -13.02
CA GLU A 42 -9.34 4.88 -13.95
C GLU A 42 -8.89 4.74 -15.42
N LYS A 43 -7.58 4.91 -15.70
CA LYS A 43 -7.01 4.76 -17.05
C LYS A 43 -7.11 3.34 -17.59
N SER A 44 -7.33 2.34 -16.73
CA SER A 44 -7.57 0.96 -17.17
C SER A 44 -8.80 0.82 -18.07
N GLY A 45 -9.75 1.77 -18.00
CA GLY A 45 -11.04 1.71 -18.68
C GLY A 45 -12.02 0.70 -18.05
N ARG A 46 -11.62 0.06 -16.95
CA ARG A 46 -12.35 -1.04 -16.30
C ARG A 46 -12.73 -0.75 -14.85
N ALA A 47 -12.39 0.43 -14.33
CA ALA A 47 -12.67 0.78 -12.94
C ALA A 47 -13.34 2.14 -12.82
N ARG A 48 -14.35 2.20 -11.96
CA ARG A 48 -14.96 3.44 -11.47
C ARG A 48 -14.47 3.70 -10.05
N VAL A 49 -13.62 4.71 -9.87
CA VAL A 49 -12.93 4.93 -8.60
C VAL A 49 -13.63 6.00 -7.77
N THR A 50 -14.01 5.64 -6.55
CA THR A 50 -14.35 6.58 -5.47
C THR A 50 -13.12 6.82 -4.62
N VAL A 51 -12.68 8.06 -4.47
CA VAL A 51 -11.55 8.42 -3.59
C VAL A 51 -12.06 9.11 -2.33
N VAL A 52 -11.68 8.58 -1.17
CA VAL A 52 -11.92 9.21 0.14
C VAL A 52 -10.78 10.16 0.48
N LEU A 53 -11.09 11.45 0.61
CA LEU A 53 -10.15 12.51 0.94
C LEU A 53 -10.59 13.22 2.21
N ARG A 54 -9.75 13.29 3.24
CA ARG A 54 -10.08 14.11 4.43
C ARG A 54 -9.68 15.57 4.23
N GLY A 55 -8.38 15.84 4.19
CA GLY A 55 -7.86 17.21 4.15
C GLY A 55 -7.98 17.93 2.80
N SER A 56 -7.87 17.20 1.68
CA SER A 56 -7.86 17.76 0.32
C SER A 56 -9.22 17.73 -0.38
N TYR A 57 -10.29 17.28 0.30
CA TYR A 57 -11.61 17.10 -0.31
C TYR A 57 -12.12 18.36 -1.01
N GLY A 58 -12.18 19.49 -0.31
CA GLY A 58 -12.80 20.71 -0.85
C GLY A 58 -12.13 21.15 -2.16
N VAL A 59 -10.80 21.30 -2.14
CA VAL A 59 -10.05 21.74 -3.32
C VAL A 59 -10.12 20.71 -4.47
N VAL A 60 -10.03 19.41 -4.19
CA VAL A 60 -10.06 18.37 -5.24
C VAL A 60 -11.46 18.20 -5.81
N SER A 61 -12.51 18.29 -5.00
CA SER A 61 -13.90 18.23 -5.47
C SER A 61 -14.21 19.38 -6.44
N GLU A 62 -13.67 20.58 -6.19
CA GLU A 62 -13.87 21.76 -7.02
C GLU A 62 -12.98 21.73 -8.26
N ARG A 63 -11.66 21.51 -8.07
CA ARG A 63 -10.64 21.76 -9.10
C ARG A 63 -9.95 20.51 -9.62
N GLY A 64 -10.00 19.41 -8.89
CA GLY A 64 -9.24 18.19 -9.19
C GLY A 64 -7.80 18.24 -8.69
N PHE A 65 -7.07 17.18 -8.96
CA PHE A 65 -5.64 17.07 -8.71
C PHE A 65 -4.83 17.62 -9.89
N ASP A 66 -3.76 18.33 -9.59
CA ASP A 66 -2.73 18.67 -10.56
C ASP A 66 -1.57 17.67 -10.40
N ILE A 67 -1.33 16.84 -11.40
CA ILE A 67 -0.42 15.70 -11.29
C ILE A 67 0.72 15.88 -12.29
N GLU A 68 1.94 16.00 -11.79
CA GLU A 68 3.18 15.88 -12.57
C GLU A 68 3.69 14.45 -12.42
N SER A 69 3.67 13.64 -13.49
CA SER A 69 4.01 12.22 -13.40
C SER A 69 5.00 11.78 -14.48
N VAL A 70 6.04 11.06 -14.05
CA VAL A 70 6.98 10.36 -14.95
C VAL A 70 6.32 9.25 -15.77
N ASP A 71 5.21 8.68 -15.31
CA ASP A 71 4.51 7.58 -15.99
C ASP A 71 3.31 8.08 -16.82
N HIS A 72 2.72 9.21 -16.46
CA HIS A 72 1.44 9.68 -16.98
C HIS A 72 1.45 11.06 -17.61
N GLY A 73 2.60 11.75 -17.60
CA GLY A 73 2.71 13.15 -18.02
C GLY A 73 2.00 14.08 -17.05
N ASP A 74 1.65 15.27 -17.54
CA ASP A 74 0.96 16.29 -16.76
C ASP A 74 -0.57 16.12 -16.88
N LEU A 75 -1.25 15.92 -15.76
CA LEU A 75 -2.70 15.84 -15.68
C LEU A 75 -3.22 16.99 -14.81
N MET A 76 -3.71 18.05 -15.45
CA MET A 76 -4.22 19.23 -14.76
C MET A 76 -5.71 19.10 -14.46
N GLY A 77 -6.09 19.37 -13.21
CA GLY A 77 -7.48 19.27 -12.74
C GLY A 77 -8.12 17.89 -12.87
N TRP A 78 -7.31 16.82 -12.84
CA TRP A 78 -7.81 15.45 -12.96
C TRP A 78 -8.68 15.07 -11.76
N LYS A 79 -9.83 14.43 -12.00
CA LYS A 79 -10.73 13.94 -10.96
C LYS A 79 -10.99 12.45 -11.15
N PRO A 80 -11.03 11.65 -10.06
CA PRO A 80 -11.58 10.31 -10.13
C PRO A 80 -13.10 10.37 -10.36
N SER A 81 -13.70 9.24 -10.71
CA SER A 81 -15.15 9.13 -10.97
C SER A 81 -16.03 9.64 -9.83
N ARG A 82 -15.56 9.54 -8.57
CA ARG A 82 -16.24 10.11 -7.40
C ARG A 82 -15.21 10.52 -6.34
N VAL A 83 -15.45 11.65 -5.67
CA VAL A 83 -14.66 12.12 -4.53
C VAL A 83 -15.60 12.33 -3.34
N VAL A 84 -15.22 11.86 -2.16
CA VAL A 84 -16.00 11.99 -0.92
C VAL A 84 -15.11 12.40 0.26
N PRO A 85 -15.64 13.13 1.27
CA PRO A 85 -14.85 13.67 2.37
C PRO A 85 -14.54 12.63 3.47
N SER A 86 -15.28 11.53 3.51
CA SER A 86 -15.24 10.54 4.60
C SER A 86 -15.56 9.13 4.11
N ILE A 87 -15.27 8.14 4.96
CA ILE A 87 -15.60 6.73 4.69
C ILE A 87 -17.13 6.54 4.71
N GLU A 88 -17.80 7.22 5.62
CA GLU A 88 -19.25 7.18 5.78
C GLU A 88 -19.96 7.65 4.51
N GLU A 89 -19.47 8.73 3.89
CA GLU A 89 -20.02 9.23 2.63
C GLU A 89 -19.65 8.37 1.42
N ALA A 90 -18.67 7.47 1.52
CA ALA A 90 -18.37 6.51 0.47
C ALA A 90 -19.41 5.36 0.40
N THR A 91 -20.23 5.17 1.43
CA THR A 91 -21.26 4.11 1.45
C THR A 91 -22.34 4.35 0.37
N PHE A 92 -22.93 3.27 -0.16
CA PHE A 92 -24.03 3.33 -1.13
C PHE A 92 -25.42 3.35 -0.45
N ALA A 93 -25.51 2.88 0.81
CA ALA A 93 -26.69 2.91 1.68
C ALA A 93 -26.26 2.71 3.16
N PRO A 94 -27.06 3.13 4.16
CA PRO A 94 -26.72 2.93 5.57
C PRO A 94 -26.69 1.43 5.94
N ARG A 95 -25.52 0.92 6.35
CA ARG A 95 -25.33 -0.44 6.87
C ARG A 95 -25.47 -0.47 8.40
N PRO A 96 -26.07 -1.51 9.00
CA PRO A 96 -26.02 -1.70 10.44
C PRO A 96 -24.59 -2.02 10.90
N ALA A 97 -24.19 -1.50 12.07
CA ALA A 97 -22.82 -1.55 12.60
C ALA A 97 -22.28 -2.95 12.94
N HIS A 98 -23.12 -3.99 12.88
CA HIS A 98 -22.75 -5.38 13.14
C HIS A 98 -23.28 -6.30 12.02
N PRO A 99 -22.40 -6.83 11.16
CA PRO A 99 -22.80 -7.87 10.23
C PRO A 99 -23.05 -9.16 11.03
N THR A 100 -24.32 -9.56 11.16
CA THR A 100 -24.65 -10.91 11.61
C THR A 100 -24.00 -11.90 10.64
N PRO A 101 -23.21 -12.89 11.12
CA PRO A 101 -22.67 -13.92 10.24
C PRO A 101 -23.86 -14.63 9.57
N LEU A 102 -23.89 -14.60 8.24
CA LEU A 102 -24.92 -15.31 7.51
C LEU A 102 -24.68 -16.82 7.67
N PRO A 103 -25.76 -17.63 7.77
CA PRO A 103 -25.65 -19.07 7.67
C PRO A 103 -24.93 -19.42 6.37
N THR A 104 -23.95 -20.32 6.45
CA THR A 104 -23.28 -20.89 5.29
C THR A 104 -24.30 -21.37 4.27
N GLY A 105 -24.38 -20.69 3.12
CA GLY A 105 -25.29 -21.03 2.01
C GLY A 105 -26.48 -20.09 1.79
N ALA A 106 -26.73 -19.10 2.65
CA ALA A 106 -27.73 -18.07 2.37
C ALA A 106 -27.10 -16.94 1.52
N ALA A 107 -27.62 -16.73 0.31
CA ALA A 107 -27.33 -15.52 -0.43
C ALA A 107 -27.73 -14.31 0.41
N THR A 108 -26.79 -13.41 0.70
CA THR A 108 -27.08 -12.02 1.10
C THR A 108 -28.26 -11.51 0.26
N PRO A 109 -29.17 -10.67 0.79
CA PRO A 109 -29.99 -9.83 -0.09
C PRO A 109 -29.00 -9.21 -1.07
N MET A 110 -29.05 -9.62 -2.35
CA MET A 110 -28.00 -9.33 -3.31
C MET A 110 -27.95 -7.81 -3.45
N GLU A 111 -27.01 -7.17 -2.75
CA GLU A 111 -26.63 -5.80 -3.06
C GLU A 111 -26.35 -5.80 -4.56
N SER A 112 -27.04 -4.92 -5.30
CA SER A 112 -26.78 -4.78 -6.72
C SER A 112 -25.28 -4.58 -6.93
N PRO A 113 -24.65 -5.15 -7.98
CA PRO A 113 -23.26 -4.84 -8.31
C PRO A 113 -22.95 -3.34 -8.37
N ARG A 114 -23.99 -2.50 -8.57
CA ARG A 114 -23.90 -1.04 -8.58
C ARG A 114 -23.88 -0.37 -7.19
N GLU A 115 -24.16 -1.10 -6.12
CA GLU A 115 -24.33 -0.58 -4.75
C GLU A 115 -23.31 -1.16 -3.77
N ARG A 116 -22.19 -1.68 -4.28
CA ARG A 116 -21.08 -2.19 -3.48
C ARG A 116 -19.75 -1.94 -4.14
N TYR A 117 -18.67 -2.05 -3.37
CA TYR A 117 -17.32 -2.04 -3.90
C TYR A 117 -16.84 -3.47 -4.18
N ASP A 118 -16.32 -3.68 -5.39
CA ASP A 118 -15.58 -4.89 -5.74
C ASP A 118 -14.21 -4.86 -5.06
N PHE A 119 -13.49 -3.73 -5.14
CA PHE A 119 -12.18 -3.57 -4.50
C PHE A 119 -12.17 -2.39 -3.54
N LEU A 120 -11.51 -2.57 -2.40
CA LEU A 120 -11.17 -1.51 -1.46
C LEU A 120 -9.64 -1.37 -1.42
N VAL A 121 -9.12 -0.29 -1.96
CA VAL A 121 -7.69 0.00 -2.07
C VAL A 121 -7.28 0.92 -0.92
N LEU A 122 -6.35 0.47 -0.08
CA LEU A 122 -5.91 1.20 1.10
C LEU A 122 -4.50 1.77 0.85
N CYS A 123 -4.43 3.09 0.73
CA CYS A 123 -3.19 3.85 0.50
C CYS A 123 -2.92 4.89 1.60
N THR A 124 -3.73 4.90 2.66
CA THR A 124 -3.40 5.63 3.88
C THR A 124 -2.14 5.05 4.52
N LYS A 125 -1.44 5.83 5.35
CA LYS A 125 -0.41 5.26 6.22
C LYS A 125 -1.01 4.21 7.15
N GLN A 126 -0.21 3.26 7.59
CA GLN A 126 -0.63 2.35 8.64
C GLN A 126 -0.07 2.79 9.99
N LEU A 127 -0.95 3.31 10.85
CA LEU A 127 -0.63 3.94 12.13
C LEU A 127 -1.48 3.32 13.26
N PRO A 128 -1.20 2.06 13.64
CA PRO A 128 -2.02 1.33 14.60
C PRO A 128 -2.03 1.95 16.00
N ASP A 129 -1.03 2.78 16.33
CA ASP A 129 -0.95 3.58 17.55
C ASP A 129 -1.86 4.82 17.54
N LYS A 130 -2.44 5.18 16.39
CA LYS A 130 -3.33 6.34 16.22
C LYS A 130 -4.75 5.96 15.85
N TYR A 131 -4.96 4.91 15.06
CA TYR A 131 -6.28 4.46 14.63
C TYR A 131 -6.31 2.99 14.19
N SER A 132 -7.50 2.39 14.15
CA SER A 132 -7.75 1.09 13.53
C SER A 132 -8.39 1.26 12.16
N LEU A 133 -7.58 1.14 11.09
CA LEU A 133 -8.09 1.23 9.72
C LEU A 133 -9.08 0.11 9.39
N ALA A 134 -8.81 -1.12 9.84
CA ALA A 134 -9.71 -2.25 9.65
C ALA A 134 -11.12 -1.98 10.21
N ASN A 135 -11.23 -1.37 11.39
CA ASN A 135 -12.53 -0.98 11.94
C ASN A 135 -13.18 0.16 11.17
N MET A 136 -12.40 1.18 10.77
CA MET A 136 -12.94 2.33 10.04
C MET A 136 -13.59 1.94 8.72
N ILE A 137 -13.06 0.94 8.00
CA ILE A 137 -13.57 0.53 6.69
C ILE A 137 -14.76 -0.44 6.74
N LEU A 138 -15.20 -0.87 7.93
CA LEU A 138 -16.29 -1.84 8.08
C LEU A 138 -17.56 -1.47 7.29
N PRO A 139 -18.00 -0.20 7.20
CA PRO A 139 -19.15 0.20 6.39
C PRO A 139 -18.98 -0.02 4.87
N LEU A 140 -17.76 -0.22 4.38
CA LEU A 140 -17.46 -0.38 2.95
C LEU A 140 -17.29 -1.86 2.54
N ILE A 141 -17.13 -2.76 3.49
CA ILE A 141 -16.87 -4.18 3.22
C ILE A 141 -18.16 -4.97 3.07
N THR A 142 -18.33 -5.58 1.91
CA THR A 142 -19.41 -6.55 1.66
C THR A 142 -18.85 -7.96 1.89
N PRO A 143 -19.32 -8.72 2.89
CA PRO A 143 -18.77 -10.03 3.21
C PRO A 143 -18.74 -10.97 2.00
N GLY A 144 -17.62 -11.64 1.76
CA GLY A 144 -17.45 -12.56 0.63
C GLY A 144 -17.28 -11.91 -0.75
N LEU A 145 -17.57 -10.62 -0.89
CA LEU A 145 -17.64 -9.94 -2.20
C LEU A 145 -16.57 -8.86 -2.39
N THR A 146 -16.31 -8.04 -1.37
CA THR A 146 -15.30 -6.98 -1.46
C THR A 146 -13.90 -7.54 -1.23
N SER A 147 -12.96 -7.26 -2.12
CA SER A 147 -11.55 -7.62 -1.95
C SER A 147 -10.74 -6.41 -1.45
N MET A 148 -9.88 -6.60 -0.47
CA MET A 148 -9.05 -5.53 0.10
C MET A 148 -7.65 -5.58 -0.51
N VAL A 149 -7.13 -4.42 -0.92
CA VAL A 149 -5.80 -4.25 -1.52
C VAL A 149 -4.98 -3.28 -0.68
N LEU A 150 -4.01 -3.80 0.06
CA LEU A 150 -3.18 -3.00 0.99
C LEU A 150 -1.92 -2.50 0.29
N ILE A 151 -1.94 -1.26 -0.21
CA ILE A 151 -0.78 -0.58 -0.81
C ILE A 151 -0.12 0.31 0.27
N GLN A 152 0.27 -0.32 1.37
CA GLN A 152 0.84 0.35 2.54
C GLN A 152 2.20 -0.26 2.89
N ASN A 153 3.08 0.56 3.48
CA ASN A 153 4.37 0.07 4.00
C ASN A 153 4.18 -0.79 5.25
N GLY A 154 5.22 -1.54 5.57
CA GLY A 154 5.31 -2.33 6.80
C GLY A 154 5.09 -3.82 6.60
N ILE A 155 5.27 -4.56 7.68
CA ILE A 155 5.10 -6.01 7.78
C ILE A 155 3.84 -6.33 8.60
N PHE A 156 3.24 -7.50 8.40
CA PHE A 156 2.02 -7.96 9.11
C PHE A 156 0.78 -7.05 9.04
N ILE A 157 0.79 -6.03 8.17
CA ILE A 157 -0.31 -5.07 8.02
C ILE A 157 -1.65 -5.70 7.64
N HIS A 158 -1.64 -6.92 7.11
CA HIS A 158 -2.83 -7.68 6.71
C HIS A 158 -3.57 -8.32 7.88
N VAL A 159 -2.89 -8.57 9.02
CA VAL A 159 -3.42 -9.34 10.15
C VAL A 159 -4.72 -8.76 10.69
N PRO A 160 -4.87 -7.43 10.92
CA PRO A 160 -6.15 -6.87 11.38
C PRO A 160 -7.30 -7.09 10.40
N PHE A 161 -7.01 -7.10 9.08
CA PHE A 161 -8.01 -7.24 8.03
C PHE A 161 -8.47 -8.69 7.87
N THR A 162 -7.55 -9.65 7.83
CA THR A 162 -7.91 -11.08 7.74
C THR A 162 -8.61 -11.56 9.01
N THR A 163 -8.31 -10.97 10.17
CA THR A 163 -8.99 -11.26 11.42
C THR A 163 -10.43 -10.73 11.43
N LEU A 164 -10.65 -9.48 10.98
CA LEU A 164 -11.97 -8.84 11.03
C LEU A 164 -12.88 -9.26 9.86
N PHE A 165 -12.29 -9.60 8.71
CA PHE A 165 -13.01 -9.96 7.48
C PHE A 165 -12.60 -11.35 6.97
N PRO A 166 -12.85 -12.42 7.73
CA PRO A 166 -12.34 -13.76 7.43
C PRO A 166 -12.96 -14.39 6.17
N SER A 167 -14.03 -13.79 5.62
CA SER A 167 -14.67 -14.21 4.37
C SER A 167 -14.20 -13.44 3.14
N ASN A 168 -13.26 -12.49 3.27
CA ASN A 168 -12.93 -11.56 2.20
C ASN A 168 -11.48 -11.72 1.75
N VAL A 169 -11.28 -11.72 0.43
CA VAL A 169 -9.92 -11.74 -0.15
C VAL A 169 -9.14 -10.53 0.37
N THR A 170 -8.00 -10.80 0.99
CA THR A 170 -7.02 -9.79 1.39
C THR A 170 -5.76 -9.98 0.56
N MET A 171 -5.40 -8.97 -0.21
CA MET A 171 -4.14 -8.91 -0.93
C MET A 171 -3.37 -7.66 -0.51
N SER A 172 -2.09 -7.66 -0.80
CA SER A 172 -1.21 -6.58 -0.39
C SER A 172 -0.21 -6.30 -1.49
N ALA A 173 0.29 -5.06 -1.54
CA ALA A 173 1.24 -4.61 -2.53
C ALA A 173 2.49 -4.04 -1.87
N VAL A 174 3.66 -4.46 -2.36
CA VAL A 174 4.92 -3.76 -2.16
C VAL A 174 5.07 -2.77 -3.31
N SER A 175 4.77 -1.50 -3.03
CA SER A 175 4.99 -0.39 -3.97
C SER A 175 6.40 0.18 -3.83
N MET A 176 7.07 0.34 -4.98
CA MET A 176 8.32 1.05 -5.18
C MET A 176 8.01 2.25 -6.09
N ILE A 177 7.68 3.38 -5.47
CA ILE A 177 7.29 4.62 -6.16
C ILE A 177 7.94 5.82 -5.47
N GLY A 178 8.26 6.85 -6.25
CA GLY A 178 8.65 8.15 -5.73
C GLY A 178 7.53 9.15 -5.98
N SER A 179 6.53 9.21 -5.09
CA SER A 179 5.43 10.18 -5.20
C SER A 179 5.13 10.87 -3.88
N PHE A 180 4.76 12.15 -3.95
CA PHE A 180 4.42 12.96 -2.79
C PHE A 180 3.45 14.08 -3.15
N THR A 181 2.79 14.61 -2.13
CA THR A 181 1.86 15.73 -2.24
C THR A 181 2.62 17.04 -2.06
N GLU A 182 2.36 18.03 -2.91
CA GLU A 182 2.95 19.38 -2.87
C GLU A 182 1.83 20.43 -2.72
N GLY A 183 1.51 20.84 -1.49
CA GLY A 183 0.37 21.72 -1.25
C GLY A 183 -0.98 20.95 -1.27
N PRO A 184 -2.10 21.62 -1.57
CA PRO A 184 -3.42 21.08 -1.22
C PRO A 184 -4.03 20.11 -2.26
N ASN A 185 -3.66 20.22 -3.53
CA ASN A 185 -4.19 19.39 -4.62
C ASN A 185 -3.12 18.94 -5.64
N LYS A 186 -1.84 19.20 -5.43
CA LYS A 186 -0.79 18.83 -6.37
C LYS A 186 -0.09 17.54 -5.96
N ILE A 187 0.11 16.65 -6.91
CA ILE A 187 0.88 15.40 -6.77
C ILE A 187 2.08 15.46 -7.69
N LYS A 188 3.24 15.10 -7.15
CA LYS A 188 4.46 14.95 -7.93
C LYS A 188 4.95 13.52 -7.82
N GLN A 189 5.00 12.83 -8.95
CA GLN A 189 5.58 11.50 -9.08
C GLN A 189 6.89 11.61 -9.88
N ILE A 190 8.00 11.45 -9.18
CA ILE A 190 9.37 11.52 -9.71
C ILE A 190 10.00 10.14 -9.95
N GLY A 191 9.41 9.09 -9.39
CA GLY A 191 9.84 7.70 -9.56
C GLY A 191 8.73 6.84 -10.15
N PRO A 192 9.06 5.87 -11.01
CA PRO A 192 8.07 5.03 -11.67
C PRO A 192 7.24 4.23 -10.67
N ASP A 193 6.00 3.92 -11.01
CA ASP A 193 5.09 3.11 -10.20
C ASP A 193 5.32 1.62 -10.48
N ILE A 194 6.05 0.96 -9.58
CA ILE A 194 6.38 -0.47 -9.65
C ILE A 194 5.78 -1.18 -8.44
N LEU A 195 4.93 -2.18 -8.68
CA LEU A 195 4.26 -2.95 -7.64
C LEU A 195 4.52 -4.45 -7.77
N GLN A 196 4.71 -5.09 -6.62
CA GLN A 196 4.56 -6.54 -6.47
C GLN A 196 3.33 -6.78 -5.58
N ILE A 197 2.31 -7.44 -6.13
CA ILE A 197 1.03 -7.71 -5.45
C ILE A 197 0.91 -9.19 -5.16
N GLY A 198 0.50 -9.56 -3.96
CA GLY A 198 0.32 -10.95 -3.56
C GLY A 198 -0.83 -11.13 -2.58
N VAL A 199 -1.36 -12.35 -2.57
CA VAL A 199 -2.46 -12.77 -1.71
C VAL A 199 -1.95 -13.09 -0.29
N HIS A 200 -2.75 -12.78 0.72
CA HIS A 200 -2.64 -13.40 2.04
C HIS A 200 -3.69 -14.52 2.16
N TYR A 201 -3.30 -15.76 1.88
CA TYR A 201 -4.22 -16.90 1.91
C TYR A 201 -4.71 -17.18 3.34
N HIS A 202 -5.99 -17.49 3.49
CA HIS A 202 -6.60 -17.87 4.77
C HIS A 202 -7.78 -18.84 4.55
N PRO A 203 -8.14 -19.67 5.56
CA PRO A 203 -9.11 -20.74 5.39
C PRO A 203 -10.54 -20.32 5.00
N GLY A 204 -10.88 -19.04 5.18
CA GLY A 204 -12.23 -18.54 4.93
C GLY A 204 -12.52 -18.15 3.47
N VAL A 205 -11.53 -18.21 2.58
CA VAL A 205 -11.72 -17.99 1.13
C VAL A 205 -10.90 -19.02 0.36
N ALA A 206 -11.48 -19.63 -0.67
CA ALA A 206 -10.77 -20.58 -1.51
C ALA A 206 -9.59 -19.91 -2.24
N ASP A 207 -8.46 -20.62 -2.33
CA ASP A 207 -7.24 -20.11 -2.97
C ASP A 207 -7.48 -19.68 -4.43
N SER A 208 -8.31 -20.43 -5.17
CA SER A 208 -8.68 -20.11 -6.55
C SER A 208 -9.40 -18.76 -6.67
N VAL A 209 -10.31 -18.44 -5.74
CA VAL A 209 -11.01 -17.15 -5.71
C VAL A 209 -10.02 -16.03 -5.41
N SER A 210 -9.12 -16.24 -4.45
CA SER A 210 -8.11 -15.22 -4.10
C SER A 210 -7.14 -14.96 -5.25
N ALA A 211 -6.73 -16.01 -5.96
CA ALA A 211 -5.86 -15.92 -7.14
C ALA A 211 -6.56 -15.19 -8.29
N GLU A 212 -7.81 -15.55 -8.63
CA GLU A 212 -8.59 -14.89 -9.69
C GLU A 212 -8.78 -13.39 -9.41
N ARG A 213 -9.15 -13.04 -8.17
CA ARG A 213 -9.37 -11.65 -7.77
C ARG A 213 -8.08 -10.83 -7.80
N THR A 214 -6.96 -11.44 -7.45
CA THR A 214 -5.64 -10.79 -7.51
C THR A 214 -5.19 -10.59 -8.95
N GLN A 215 -5.36 -11.59 -9.81
CA GLN A 215 -5.05 -11.46 -11.23
C GLN A 215 -5.92 -10.38 -11.89
N THR A 216 -7.21 -10.33 -11.56
CA THR A 216 -8.12 -9.27 -12.03
C THR A 216 -7.60 -7.87 -11.65
N PHE A 217 -7.13 -7.69 -10.42
CA PHE A 217 -6.56 -6.42 -9.99
C PHE A 217 -5.26 -6.09 -10.72
N ILE A 218 -4.36 -7.06 -10.88
CA ILE A 218 -3.10 -6.90 -11.62
C ILE A 218 -3.37 -6.51 -13.08
N ASP A 219 -4.34 -7.14 -13.74
CA ASP A 219 -4.69 -6.84 -15.13
C ASP A 219 -5.20 -5.40 -15.27
N MET A 220 -6.11 -4.95 -14.38
CA MET A 220 -6.59 -3.57 -14.35
C MET A 220 -5.44 -2.59 -14.10
N TYR A 221 -4.59 -2.86 -13.12
CA TYR A 221 -3.51 -1.95 -12.76
C TYR A 221 -2.44 -1.86 -13.87
N THR A 222 -2.16 -3.00 -14.53
CA THR A 222 -1.21 -3.05 -15.65
C THR A 222 -1.74 -2.32 -16.88
N SER A 223 -3.02 -2.50 -17.25
CA SER A 223 -3.61 -1.80 -18.39
C SER A 223 -3.76 -0.29 -18.15
N GLY A 224 -3.80 0.13 -16.88
CA GLY A 224 -3.84 1.52 -16.44
C GLY A 224 -2.56 2.32 -16.64
N GLY A 225 -1.47 1.69 -17.08
CA GLY A 225 -0.22 2.37 -17.43
C GLY A 225 0.76 2.55 -16.27
N ALA A 226 0.66 1.75 -15.20
CA ALA A 226 1.75 1.62 -14.24
C ALA A 226 3.03 1.09 -14.93
N LYS A 227 4.21 1.45 -14.42
CA LYS A 227 5.47 0.96 -15.00
C LYS A 227 5.59 -0.56 -14.92
N SER A 228 5.15 -1.14 -13.81
CA SER A 228 5.08 -2.59 -13.62
C SER A 228 4.14 -2.94 -12.48
N CYS A 229 3.31 -3.97 -12.66
CA CYS A 229 2.51 -4.56 -11.61
C CYS A 229 2.56 -6.08 -11.78
N THR A 230 3.26 -6.78 -10.87
CA THR A 230 3.48 -8.23 -11.00
C THR A 230 2.97 -9.00 -9.80
N LEU A 231 2.65 -10.28 -10.00
CA LEU A 231 2.28 -11.18 -8.92
C LEU A 231 3.52 -11.54 -8.10
N ALA A 232 3.44 -11.38 -6.78
CA ALA A 232 4.36 -11.94 -5.81
C ALA A 232 3.90 -13.38 -5.46
N PRO A 233 4.68 -14.43 -5.78
CA PRO A 233 4.32 -15.80 -5.41
C PRO A 233 4.27 -16.00 -3.90
N ASP A 234 5.14 -15.30 -3.17
CA ASP A 234 5.18 -15.23 -1.73
C ASP A 234 5.15 -13.77 -1.29
N MET A 235 3.99 -13.34 -0.80
CA MET A 235 3.79 -11.96 -0.35
C MET A 235 4.57 -11.65 0.94
N MET A 236 4.80 -12.64 1.81
CA MET A 236 5.57 -12.43 3.03
C MET A 236 7.05 -12.28 2.71
N LEU A 237 7.59 -13.07 1.78
CA LEU A 237 8.93 -12.87 1.23
C LEU A 237 9.10 -11.46 0.66
N ALA A 238 8.17 -11.00 -0.18
CA ALA A 238 8.24 -9.66 -0.76
C ALA A 238 8.22 -8.55 0.30
N ARG A 239 7.40 -8.68 1.36
CA ARG A 239 7.37 -7.69 2.46
C ARG A 239 8.64 -7.71 3.30
N TRP A 240 9.13 -8.89 3.68
CA TRP A 240 10.39 -9.04 4.41
C TRP A 240 11.58 -8.50 3.61
N ALA A 241 11.63 -8.79 2.31
CA ALA A 241 12.64 -8.26 1.40
C ALA A 241 12.61 -6.72 1.33
N LYS A 242 11.44 -6.11 1.22
CA LYS A 242 11.30 -4.64 1.28
C LYS A 242 11.80 -4.10 2.61
N LEU A 243 11.54 -4.81 3.70
CA LEU A 243 11.87 -4.37 5.05
C LEU A 243 13.37 -4.30 5.30
N LEU A 244 14.17 -5.17 4.66
CA LEU A 244 15.64 -5.09 4.72
C LEU A 244 16.14 -3.69 4.38
N TRP A 245 15.50 -2.99 3.43
CA TRP A 245 15.84 -1.62 3.10
C TRP A 245 15.06 -0.60 3.95
N ASN A 246 13.74 -0.77 4.06
CA ASN A 246 12.87 0.21 4.72
C ASN A 246 13.21 0.38 6.21
N ALA A 247 13.38 -0.69 6.98
CA ALA A 247 13.58 -0.57 8.42
C ALA A 247 14.89 0.16 8.77
N PRO A 248 16.07 -0.19 8.20
CA PRO A 248 17.28 0.57 8.49
C PRO A 248 17.24 2.00 7.95
N TYR A 249 16.96 2.18 6.65
CA TYR A 249 17.11 3.50 6.02
C TYR A 249 16.01 4.46 6.41
N ASN A 250 14.73 4.06 6.45
CA ASN A 250 13.67 5.00 6.86
C ASN A 250 13.89 5.45 8.29
N CYS A 251 14.21 4.53 9.20
CA CYS A 251 14.36 4.82 10.62
C CYS A 251 15.61 5.66 10.91
N LEU A 252 16.78 5.31 10.37
CA LEU A 252 18.01 6.06 10.61
C LEU A 252 17.99 7.43 9.92
N CYS A 253 17.49 7.52 8.69
CA CYS A 253 17.33 8.81 8.00
C CYS A 253 16.38 9.72 8.78
N ALA A 254 15.23 9.18 9.21
CA ALA A 254 14.31 9.93 10.05
C ALA A 254 15.00 10.35 11.36
N LEU A 255 15.60 9.44 12.12
CA LEU A 255 16.25 9.73 13.41
C LEU A 255 17.37 10.78 13.31
N MET A 256 18.15 10.77 12.23
CA MET A 256 19.29 11.67 12.06
C MET A 256 19.00 12.91 11.22
N GLN A 257 17.83 12.98 10.57
CA GLN A 257 17.50 13.99 9.56
C GLN A 257 18.54 14.03 8.43
N MET A 258 18.95 12.84 7.99
CA MET A 258 19.96 12.63 6.97
C MET A 258 19.34 11.93 5.76
N THR A 259 19.82 12.27 4.57
CA THR A 259 19.58 11.51 3.35
C THR A 259 20.23 10.12 3.44
N VAL A 260 19.80 9.20 2.57
CA VAL A 260 20.39 7.84 2.51
C VAL A 260 21.90 7.88 2.27
N GLY A 261 22.39 8.75 1.38
CA GLY A 261 23.82 8.88 1.12
C GLY A 261 24.61 9.41 2.32
N GLU A 262 24.03 10.32 3.10
CA GLU A 262 24.65 10.82 4.33
C GLU A 262 24.75 9.74 5.41
N VAL A 263 23.70 8.92 5.59
CA VAL A 263 23.77 7.75 6.49
C VAL A 263 24.90 6.83 6.07
N GLN A 264 25.07 6.54 4.78
CA GLN A 264 26.15 5.68 4.32
C GLN A 264 27.53 6.29 4.54
N ARG A 265 27.75 7.55 4.16
CA ARG A 265 29.04 8.25 4.34
C ARG A 265 29.44 8.42 5.81
N SER A 266 28.49 8.34 6.73
CA SER A 266 28.77 8.39 8.17
C SER A 266 29.46 7.13 8.73
N GLY A 267 29.56 6.05 7.93
CA GLY A 267 30.05 4.75 8.41
C GLY A 267 29.00 3.96 9.19
N ALA A 268 27.71 4.31 9.07
CA ALA A 268 26.62 3.58 9.70
C ALA A 268 26.32 2.24 9.00
N ARG A 269 26.84 2.01 7.79
CA ARG A 269 26.56 0.80 7.00
C ARG A 269 26.90 -0.46 7.80
N GLU A 270 28.13 -0.57 8.28
CA GLU A 270 28.64 -1.77 8.96
C GLU A 270 28.16 -1.86 10.42
N LYS A 271 27.89 -0.72 11.06
CA LYS A 271 27.62 -0.65 12.52
C LYS A 271 26.15 -0.57 12.89
N LEU A 272 25.28 -0.16 11.97
CA LEU A 272 23.84 0.00 12.21
C LEU A 272 23.02 -0.66 11.12
N VAL A 273 23.27 -0.33 9.84
CA VAL A 273 22.43 -0.81 8.73
C VAL A 273 22.51 -2.33 8.58
N GLU A 274 23.73 -2.88 8.44
CA GLU A 274 23.91 -4.33 8.32
C GLU A 274 23.42 -5.06 9.57
N PRO A 275 23.78 -4.68 10.81
CA PRO A 275 23.22 -5.32 12.01
C PRO A 275 21.69 -5.35 12.05
N MET A 276 21.00 -4.25 11.72
CA MET A 276 19.54 -4.23 11.63
C MET A 276 19.03 -5.20 10.55
N MET A 277 19.65 -5.24 9.37
CA MET A 277 19.30 -6.22 8.33
C MET A 277 19.50 -7.65 8.81
N ARG A 278 20.58 -7.95 9.55
CA ARG A 278 20.84 -9.30 10.11
C ARG A 278 19.78 -9.71 11.14
N GLU A 279 19.33 -8.78 11.98
CA GLU A 279 18.23 -9.04 12.91
C GLU A 279 16.92 -9.34 12.16
N ILE A 280 16.62 -8.58 11.09
CA ILE A 280 15.46 -8.86 10.21
C ILE A 280 15.56 -10.25 9.59
N VAL A 281 16.73 -10.64 9.06
CA VAL A 281 16.97 -11.98 8.49
C VAL A 281 16.73 -13.08 9.53
N ALA A 282 17.23 -12.89 10.75
CA ALA A 282 17.06 -13.87 11.83
C ALA A 282 15.58 -14.05 12.21
N ILE A 283 14.83 -12.96 12.29
CA ILE A 283 13.39 -12.98 12.60
C ILE A 283 12.60 -13.59 11.45
N ALA A 284 12.82 -13.13 10.22
CA ALA A 284 12.15 -13.65 9.02
C ALA A 284 12.35 -15.16 8.88
N LYS A 285 13.58 -15.66 9.12
CA LYS A 285 13.89 -17.09 9.08
C LYS A 285 13.08 -17.89 10.09
N LYS A 286 12.87 -17.36 11.30
CA LYS A 286 12.05 -18.00 12.35
C LYS A 286 10.55 -17.88 12.06
N ASP A 287 10.14 -16.85 11.34
CA ASP A 287 8.77 -16.63 10.82
C ASP A 287 8.47 -17.49 9.58
N GLY A 288 9.44 -18.25 9.07
CA GLY A 288 9.29 -19.19 7.96
C GLY A 288 9.72 -18.63 6.59
N THR A 289 10.26 -17.43 6.53
CA THR A 289 10.75 -16.79 5.29
C THR A 289 12.27 -16.78 5.23
N VAL A 290 12.85 -17.34 4.17
CA VAL A 290 14.30 -17.31 3.95
C VAL A 290 14.67 -16.11 3.08
N LEU A 291 15.40 -15.15 3.67
CA LEU A 291 16.06 -14.06 2.94
C LEU A 291 17.50 -14.49 2.63
N THR A 292 17.89 -14.46 1.36
CA THR A 292 19.20 -14.95 0.93
C THR A 292 20.31 -13.93 1.22
N GLU A 293 21.56 -14.39 1.26
CA GLU A 293 22.70 -13.50 1.45
C GLU A 293 22.83 -12.50 0.29
N GLU A 294 22.55 -12.95 -0.93
CA GLU A 294 22.57 -12.11 -2.13
C GLU A 294 21.60 -10.94 -2.02
N LEU A 295 20.39 -11.19 -1.48
CA LEU A 295 19.41 -10.15 -1.24
C LEU A 295 19.88 -9.15 -0.17
N VAL A 296 20.52 -9.63 0.90
CA VAL A 296 21.09 -8.74 1.93
C VAL A 296 22.18 -7.85 1.33
N GLN A 297 23.11 -8.44 0.57
CA GLN A 297 24.17 -7.68 -0.11
C GLN A 297 23.59 -6.70 -1.14
N GLU A 298 22.57 -7.09 -1.90
CA GLU A 298 21.85 -6.19 -2.79
C GLU A 298 21.31 -4.99 -2.00
N MET A 299 20.58 -5.19 -0.90
CA MET A 299 19.98 -4.10 -0.14
C MET A 299 21.01 -3.21 0.58
N LEU A 300 22.16 -3.76 0.99
CA LEU A 300 23.28 -3.00 1.57
C LEU A 300 23.89 -2.02 0.57
N TRP A 301 24.03 -2.44 -0.68
CA TRP A 301 24.78 -1.71 -1.71
C TRP A 301 23.89 -1.04 -2.77
N ARG A 302 22.58 -1.28 -2.75
CA ARG A 302 21.60 -0.73 -3.71
C ARG A 302 21.62 0.80 -3.78
N SER A 303 21.83 1.45 -2.65
CA SER A 303 21.91 2.91 -2.59
C SER A 303 23.38 3.35 -2.54
N PRO A 304 23.80 4.32 -3.38
CA PRO A 304 25.16 4.85 -3.33
C PRO A 304 25.32 5.92 -2.25
N GLU A 305 26.56 6.15 -1.83
CA GLU A 305 26.93 7.20 -0.87
C GLU A 305 26.64 8.62 -1.38
N THR A 306 26.47 8.79 -2.68
CA THR A 306 26.05 10.06 -3.31
C THR A 306 24.53 10.25 -3.34
N SER A 307 23.76 9.27 -2.86
CA SER A 307 22.30 9.32 -2.90
C SER A 307 21.75 10.51 -2.12
N LYS A 308 20.97 11.34 -2.80
CA LYS A 308 20.20 12.44 -2.19
C LYS A 308 18.79 12.00 -1.79
N TYR A 309 18.52 10.70 -1.84
CA TYR A 309 17.18 10.17 -1.58
C TYR A 309 16.77 10.41 -0.12
N ARG A 310 15.57 10.95 0.05
CA ARG A 310 14.92 11.21 1.34
C ARG A 310 13.75 10.24 1.48
N PRO A 311 13.85 9.23 2.36
CA PRO A 311 12.79 8.24 2.51
C PRO A 311 11.53 8.83 3.12
N SER A 312 10.40 8.14 2.96
CA SER A 312 9.07 8.63 3.39
C SER A 312 9.01 9.02 4.87
N MET A 313 9.62 8.24 5.76
CA MET A 313 9.63 8.52 7.19
C MET A 313 10.43 9.79 7.54
N LEU A 314 11.50 10.11 6.78
CA LEU A 314 12.22 11.38 6.93
C LEU A 314 11.32 12.55 6.51
N LEU A 315 10.64 12.44 5.36
CA LEU A 315 9.70 13.47 4.91
C LEU A 315 8.59 13.71 5.93
N ASP A 316 8.13 12.64 6.59
CA ASP A 316 7.14 12.74 7.66
C ASP A 316 7.68 13.47 8.88
N ARG A 317 8.89 13.14 9.33
CA ARG A 317 9.53 13.85 10.44
C ARG A 317 9.67 15.34 10.15
N GLU A 318 10.20 15.70 8.97
CA GLU A 318 10.44 17.09 8.58
C GLU A 318 9.15 17.90 8.47
N GLN A 319 8.04 17.25 8.14
CA GLN A 319 6.73 17.87 7.99
C GLN A 319 5.86 17.72 9.25
N GLY A 320 6.43 17.27 10.37
CA GLY A 320 5.73 17.09 11.64
C GLY A 320 4.58 16.10 11.58
N ARG A 321 4.59 15.16 10.63
CA ARG A 321 3.55 14.15 10.46
C ARG A 321 3.85 12.88 11.25
N PRO A 322 2.81 12.10 11.59
CA PRO A 322 3.00 10.76 12.12
C PRO A 322 3.83 9.88 11.18
N MET A 323 4.78 9.17 11.78
CA MET A 323 5.70 8.22 11.14
C MET A 323 5.19 6.79 11.32
N GLU A 324 5.40 5.93 10.32
CA GLU A 324 5.03 4.50 10.33
C GLU A 324 5.99 3.64 11.19
N ILE A 325 6.28 4.07 12.43
CA ILE A 325 7.24 3.40 13.34
C ILE A 325 6.79 1.97 13.65
N GLU A 326 5.52 1.80 14.00
CA GLU A 326 4.99 0.51 14.46
C GLU A 326 5.10 -0.55 13.38
N VAL A 327 4.62 -0.28 12.16
CA VAL A 327 4.55 -1.32 11.11
C VAL A 327 5.85 -1.55 10.37
N ILE A 328 6.79 -0.60 10.41
CA ILE A 328 8.12 -0.75 9.79
C ILE A 328 9.11 -1.38 10.79
N LEU A 329 9.01 -1.05 12.07
CA LEU A 329 10.01 -1.46 13.06
C LEU A 329 9.40 -2.21 14.24
N GLY A 330 8.37 -1.65 14.87
CA GLY A 330 7.75 -2.21 16.08
C GLY A 330 7.21 -3.64 15.90
N ASP A 331 6.50 -3.92 14.81
CA ASP A 331 5.88 -5.22 14.53
C ASP A 331 6.94 -6.32 14.30
N THR A 332 8.05 -5.97 13.67
CA THR A 332 9.20 -6.86 13.51
C THR A 332 9.82 -7.22 14.85
N ILE A 333 10.03 -6.22 15.72
CA ILE A 333 10.57 -6.43 17.06
C ILE A 333 9.62 -7.30 17.90
N ARG A 334 8.32 -7.02 17.86
CA ARG A 334 7.29 -7.83 18.54
C ARG A 334 7.33 -9.28 18.06
N LYS A 335 7.39 -9.51 16.74
CA LYS A 335 7.55 -10.84 16.16
C LYS A 335 8.84 -11.53 16.60
N GLY A 336 9.96 -10.81 16.66
CA GLY A 336 11.22 -11.33 17.17
C GLY A 336 11.09 -11.84 18.61
N LYS A 337 10.46 -11.05 19.50
CA LYS A 337 10.18 -11.45 20.89
C LYS A 337 9.32 -12.70 20.99
N GLU A 338 8.25 -12.78 20.19
CA GLU A 338 7.38 -13.97 20.11
C GLU A 338 8.16 -15.24 19.70
N LEU A 339 9.13 -15.08 18.81
CA LEU A 339 9.94 -16.18 18.26
C LEU A 339 11.24 -16.46 19.04
N GLY A 340 11.49 -15.73 20.13
CA GLY A 340 12.72 -15.84 20.92
C GLY A 340 13.98 -15.39 20.18
N VAL A 341 13.87 -14.42 19.27
CA VAL A 341 14.98 -13.79 18.54
C VAL A 341 15.20 -12.38 19.06
N GLU A 342 16.40 -12.09 19.53
CA GLU A 342 16.79 -10.73 19.97
C GLU A 342 16.97 -9.79 18.77
N ALA A 343 16.57 -8.53 18.94
CA ALA A 343 16.66 -7.48 17.92
C ALA A 343 17.23 -6.18 18.52
N LYS A 344 18.37 -6.28 19.22
CA LYS A 344 18.91 -5.23 20.11
C LYS A 344 19.15 -3.90 19.40
N VAL A 345 19.66 -3.94 18.17
CA VAL A 345 19.92 -2.72 17.39
C VAL A 345 18.61 -2.08 16.96
N MET A 346 17.68 -2.88 16.42
CA MET A 346 16.34 -2.40 16.06
C MET A 346 15.57 -1.87 17.28
N GLU A 347 15.65 -2.53 18.44
CA GLU A 347 15.05 -2.08 19.70
C GLU A 347 15.59 -0.71 20.13
N SER A 348 16.91 -0.52 20.06
CA SER A 348 17.52 0.78 20.38
C SER A 348 17.03 1.88 19.44
N VAL A 349 16.98 1.61 18.14
CA VAL A 349 16.47 2.57 17.13
C VAL A 349 14.98 2.86 17.34
N TYR A 350 14.18 1.85 17.71
CA TYR A 350 12.76 2.00 18.00
C TYR A 350 12.51 2.92 19.19
N GLU A 351 13.23 2.73 20.29
CA GLU A 351 13.09 3.58 21.49
C GLU A 351 13.50 5.02 21.19
N LEU A 352 14.59 5.24 20.45
CA LEU A 352 15.02 6.57 20.03
C LEU A 352 13.98 7.26 19.12
N LEU A 353 13.37 6.53 18.18
CA LEU A 353 12.28 7.06 17.37
C LEU A 353 11.03 7.36 18.19
N CYS A 354 10.75 6.57 19.23
CA CYS A 354 9.66 6.86 20.16
C CYS A 354 9.89 8.18 20.92
N LEU A 355 11.12 8.46 21.33
CA LEU A 355 11.48 9.76 21.92
C LEU A 355 11.32 10.91 20.91
N VAL A 356 11.71 10.71 19.66
CA VAL A 356 11.48 11.69 18.59
C VAL A 356 9.98 11.94 18.37
N ARG A 357 9.17 10.89 18.28
CA ARG A 357 7.70 10.99 18.17
C ARG A 357 7.14 11.79 19.35
N TRP A 358 7.53 11.44 20.57
CA TRP A 358 7.08 12.15 21.77
C TRP A 358 7.44 13.64 21.73
N ARG A 359 8.67 13.97 21.33
CA ARG A 359 9.12 15.37 21.21
C ARG A 359 8.34 16.15 20.15
N THR A 360 8.00 15.54 19.03
CA THR A 360 7.19 16.16 17.98
C THR A 360 5.75 16.41 18.44
N GLU A 361 5.20 15.51 19.25
CA GLU A 361 3.85 15.63 19.82
C GLU A 361 3.80 16.58 21.04
N ASN A 362 4.94 16.84 21.67
CA ASN A 362 5.09 17.69 22.86
C ASN A 362 6.18 18.77 22.62
N PRO A 363 5.90 19.77 21.75
CA PRO A 363 6.86 20.84 21.50
C PRO A 363 7.09 21.65 22.79
N VAL A 364 8.35 22.01 23.07
CA VAL A 364 8.65 22.89 24.21
C VAL A 364 8.25 24.31 23.85
N GLU A 365 7.27 24.83 24.57
CA GLU A 365 6.95 26.25 24.56
C GLU A 365 8.03 27.03 25.32
N GLY A 366 8.71 27.96 24.64
CA GLY A 366 9.26 29.20 25.19
C GLY A 366 9.96 29.22 26.55
N GLY A 367 10.53 28.12 27.04
CA GLY A 367 11.22 28.06 28.33
C GLY A 367 12.71 28.38 28.20
N GLU A 368 13.24 29.21 29.10
CA GLU A 368 14.67 29.47 29.23
C GLU A 368 15.46 28.16 29.21
N MET A 369 16.41 28.04 28.28
CA MET A 369 17.38 26.96 28.31
C MET A 369 18.20 27.11 29.58
N HIS A 370 17.90 26.30 30.60
CA HIS A 370 18.85 26.07 31.68
C HIS A 370 20.02 25.26 31.11
N ILE A 371 21.05 26.00 30.72
CA ILE A 371 22.37 25.46 30.41
C ILE A 371 23.05 25.26 31.78
N GLY A 372 23.24 24.00 32.16
CA GLY A 372 23.96 23.60 33.38
C GLY A 372 25.43 23.35 33.14
#